data_AF-A0A9D7NTW9-F1
#
_entry.id   AF-A0A9D7NTW9-F1
#
_cell.length_a   1.000
_cell.length_b   1.000
_cell.length_c   1.000
_cell.angle_alpha   90.00
_cell.angle_beta   90.00
_cell.angle_gamma   90.00
#
_symmetry.space_group_name_H-M   'P 1'
#
loop_
_entity.id
_entity.type
_entity.pdbx_description
1 polymer ?
#
loop_
_entity_poly.entity_id
_entity_poly.type
_entity_poly.pdbx_seq_one_letter_code
_entity_poly.pdbx_strand_id
1 'polypeptide(L)'
;MPTSFSHQTTRAHQWSAGTFLLGSVLFLMVIAVAFTNERIHADTGYYLLRALNEGAPHVEHGRWTLVLPQLAPLIAAHFNAPISTLLLASSLGNVLFLIIGLVYCTRVLRNVPWAVLLAGSQVIGLAHGHFCPGFELYFGVGAGILFLATVQHDAWSVTRRCTIGLPLLALAIASHPMGALLMAGILVFTGVIKDAFIRGTVLVMFAVFVLIKLVTVSPYERTQMQFVERIPVPSNILHLLQPDQVRVQLLRYLDHYPDAMVLLLLIIVVAIARKAHRSLGWTLAGCVGSLHRHEYVSA
;
A
#
# COMPACT_ATOMS: atom_id res chain seq x y z
N MET A 1 4.29 -23.00 -19.15
CA MET A 1 5.09 -22.24 -20.14
C MET A 1 5.82 -21.12 -19.42
N PRO A 2 7.16 -21.13 -19.37
CA PRO A 2 7.90 -20.04 -18.74
C PRO A 2 8.03 -18.90 -19.75
N THR A 3 7.31 -17.80 -19.52
CA THR A 3 7.66 -16.51 -20.12
C THR A 3 8.90 -16.01 -19.39
N SER A 4 10.08 -16.39 -19.86
CA SER A 4 11.31 -15.68 -19.55
C SER A 4 11.11 -14.24 -20.01
N PHE A 5 11.12 -13.30 -19.06
CA PHE A 5 11.28 -11.89 -19.40
C PHE A 5 12.69 -11.73 -19.96
N SER A 6 12.83 -11.84 -21.28
CA SER A 6 14.05 -11.46 -21.96
C SER A 6 14.24 -9.96 -21.77
N HIS A 7 15.27 -9.61 -21.01
CA HIS A 7 15.72 -8.23 -20.80
C HIS A 7 16.29 -7.68 -22.11
N GLN A 8 15.44 -7.20 -23.00
CA GLN A 8 15.80 -6.18 -23.99
C GLN A 8 14.86 -4.99 -23.80
N THR A 9 15.03 -4.27 -22.69
CA THR A 9 14.45 -2.94 -22.56
C THR A 9 15.29 -2.00 -23.43
N THR A 10 14.71 -1.45 -24.49
CA THR A 10 15.36 -0.44 -25.32
C THR A 10 15.74 0.77 -24.45
N ARG A 11 16.82 1.48 -24.80
CA ARG A 11 17.27 2.67 -24.03
C ARG A 11 16.12 3.63 -23.76
N ALA A 12 15.27 3.90 -24.75
CA ALA A 12 14.10 4.78 -24.63
C ALA A 12 13.17 4.41 -23.46
N HIS A 13 12.89 3.11 -23.24
CA HIS A 13 12.08 2.66 -22.10
C HIS A 13 12.75 2.87 -20.74
N GLN A 14 14.08 2.83 -20.68
CA GLN A 14 14.83 3.08 -19.45
C GLN A 14 14.79 4.56 -19.07
N TRP A 15 14.89 5.46 -20.06
CA TRP A 15 14.75 6.90 -19.84
C TRP A 15 13.35 7.27 -19.35
N SER A 16 12.29 6.76 -19.99
CA SER A 16 10.92 7.04 -19.55
C SER A 16 10.63 6.56 -18.13
N ALA A 17 11.14 5.38 -17.75
CA ALA A 17 11.01 4.87 -16.39
C ALA A 17 11.82 5.71 -15.38
N GLY A 18 13.07 6.05 -15.70
CA GLY A 18 13.90 6.90 -14.84
C GLY A 18 13.27 8.26 -14.58
N THR A 19 12.76 8.92 -15.63
CA THR A 19 12.04 10.20 -15.52
C THR A 19 10.78 10.06 -14.68
N PHE A 20 9.99 9.00 -14.86
CA PHE A 20 8.80 8.76 -14.04
C PHE A 20 9.15 8.57 -12.56
N LEU A 21 10.17 7.78 -12.24
CA LEU A 21 10.59 7.52 -10.86
C LEU A 21 11.09 8.80 -10.18
N LEU A 22 11.95 9.56 -10.86
CA LEU A 22 12.44 10.84 -10.36
C LEU A 22 11.31 11.86 -10.21
N GLY A 23 10.45 11.98 -11.23
CA GLY A 23 9.29 12.86 -11.22
C GLY A 23 8.34 12.56 -10.06
N SER A 24 8.07 11.28 -9.80
CA SER A 24 7.23 10.84 -8.67
C SER A 24 7.80 11.29 -7.31
N VAL A 25 9.11 11.10 -7.11
CA VAL A 25 9.79 11.51 -5.87
C VAL A 25 9.79 13.02 -5.72
N LEU A 26 10.16 13.76 -6.77
CA LEU A 26 10.18 15.23 -6.75
C LEU A 26 8.79 15.80 -6.49
N PHE A 27 7.77 15.28 -7.18
CA PHE A 27 6.38 15.69 -6.98
C PHE A 27 5.96 15.51 -5.52
N LEU A 28 6.17 14.32 -4.94
CA LEU A 28 5.79 14.06 -3.56
C LEU A 28 6.59 14.86 -2.55
N MET A 29 7.88 15.12 -2.80
CA MET A 29 8.67 16.02 -1.96
C MET A 29 8.16 17.46 -2.02
N VAL A 30 7.85 17.98 -3.21
CA VAL A 30 7.30 19.33 -3.36
C VAL A 30 5.98 19.48 -2.61
N ILE A 31 5.08 18.51 -2.74
CA ILE A 31 3.80 18.47 -2.00
C ILE A 31 4.07 18.40 -0.49
N ALA A 32 4.96 17.51 -0.05
CA ALA A 32 5.31 17.38 1.37
C ALA A 32 5.86 18.70 1.96
N VAL A 33 6.72 19.40 1.23
CA VAL A 33 7.27 20.69 1.68
C VAL A 33 6.19 21.77 1.66
N ALA A 34 5.46 21.91 0.55
CA ALA A 34 4.46 22.95 0.35
C ALA A 34 3.34 22.91 1.39
N PHE A 35 2.92 21.72 1.81
CA PHE A 35 1.83 21.52 2.75
C PHE A 35 2.28 21.21 4.19
N THR A 36 3.54 21.53 4.55
CA THR A 36 4.08 21.20 5.88
C THR A 36 3.24 21.78 7.02
N ASN A 37 2.75 23.02 6.88
CA ASN A 37 2.01 23.71 7.93
C ASN A 37 0.57 23.20 8.04
N GLU A 38 -0.07 22.99 6.89
CA GLU A 38 -1.45 22.52 6.76
C GLU A 38 -1.63 21.15 7.39
N ARG A 39 -0.60 20.29 7.30
CA ARG A 39 -0.62 18.94 7.88
C ARG A 39 -0.71 18.91 9.40
N ILE A 40 -0.33 19.99 10.09
CA ILE A 40 -0.45 20.10 11.54
C ILE A 40 -1.92 20.08 11.97
N HIS A 41 -2.81 20.58 11.12
CA HIS A 41 -4.24 20.70 11.43
C HIS A 41 -5.03 19.40 11.19
N ALA A 42 -4.36 18.30 10.85
CA ALA A 42 -4.96 17.00 10.63
C ALA A 42 -4.34 15.94 11.56
N ASP A 43 -4.64 14.66 11.35
CA ASP A 43 -4.12 13.54 12.16
C ASP A 43 -2.58 13.55 12.27
N THR A 44 -1.87 14.17 11.30
CA THR A 44 -0.40 14.30 11.34
C THR A 44 0.09 15.07 12.55
N GLY A 45 -0.60 16.15 12.92
CA GLY A 45 -0.25 16.92 14.12
C GLY A 45 -0.41 16.08 15.39
N TYR A 46 -1.49 15.32 15.49
CA TYR A 46 -1.74 14.41 16.62
C TYR A 46 -0.63 13.36 16.76
N TYR A 47 -0.34 12.60 15.71
CA TYR A 47 0.70 11.56 15.76
C TYR A 47 2.10 12.14 16.00
N LEU A 48 2.41 13.29 15.41
CA LEU A 48 3.70 13.96 15.63
C LEU A 48 3.87 14.36 17.09
N LEU A 49 2.91 15.08 17.67
CA LEU A 49 2.98 15.52 19.06
C LEU A 49 3.03 14.34 20.03
N ARG A 50 2.25 13.29 19.75
CA ARG A 50 2.25 12.07 20.57
C ARG A 50 3.63 11.40 20.56
N ALA A 51 4.21 11.19 19.39
CA ALA A 51 5.53 10.60 19.23
C ALA A 51 6.62 11.41 19.95
N LEU A 52 6.58 12.74 19.80
CA LEU A 52 7.54 13.64 20.46
C LEU A 52 7.43 13.61 21.98
N ASN A 53 6.20 13.62 22.52
CA ASN A 53 5.96 13.57 23.96
C ASN A 53 6.35 12.22 24.58
N GLU A 54 6.12 11.12 23.87
CA GLU A 54 6.48 9.77 24.33
C GLU A 54 7.97 9.45 24.11
N GLY A 55 8.65 10.22 23.25
CA GLY A 55 10.03 9.94 22.86
C GLY A 55 10.19 8.65 22.05
N ALA A 56 9.08 8.07 21.56
CA ALA A 56 9.02 6.80 20.87
C ALA A 56 7.88 6.81 19.82
N PRO A 57 7.91 5.92 18.82
CA PRO A 57 6.81 5.80 17.87
C PRO A 57 5.50 5.43 18.57
N HIS A 58 4.44 6.20 18.32
CA HIS A 58 3.09 5.92 18.78
C HIS A 58 2.39 4.97 17.80
N VAL A 59 1.94 3.81 18.28
CA VAL A 59 1.29 2.77 17.47
C VAL A 59 -0.11 2.52 17.99
N GLU A 60 -1.11 2.77 17.16
CA GLU A 60 -2.52 2.53 17.50
C GLU A 60 -3.02 1.23 16.87
N HIS A 61 -3.88 0.48 17.57
CA HIS A 61 -4.54 -0.74 17.07
C HIS A 61 -3.60 -1.79 16.41
N GLY A 62 -2.32 -1.81 16.78
CA GLY A 62 -1.31 -2.68 16.17
C GLY A 62 -0.95 -2.33 14.73
N ARG A 63 -1.17 -1.08 14.30
CA ARG A 63 -0.90 -0.54 12.96
C ARG A 63 0.57 -0.15 12.82
N TRP A 64 1.44 -1.17 12.73
CA TRP A 64 2.89 -0.98 12.82
C TRP A 64 3.52 -0.14 11.71
N THR A 65 2.84 0.06 10.59
CA THR A 65 3.31 0.97 9.53
C THR A 65 3.33 2.44 9.96
N LEU A 66 2.59 2.83 11.01
CA LEU A 66 2.62 4.17 11.58
C LEU A 66 4.01 4.56 12.11
N VAL A 67 4.86 3.59 12.43
CA VAL A 67 6.23 3.84 12.87
C VAL A 67 7.03 4.53 11.77
N LEU A 68 6.85 4.15 10.51
CA LEU A 68 7.67 4.60 9.38
C LEU A 68 7.71 6.13 9.23
N PRO A 69 6.58 6.86 9.16
CA PRO A 69 6.61 8.32 9.04
C PRO A 69 7.09 9.04 10.30
N GLN A 70 7.05 8.38 11.47
CA GLN A 70 7.46 8.98 12.75
C GLN A 70 8.97 8.94 12.99
N LEU A 71 9.72 8.07 12.28
CA LEU A 71 11.17 7.95 12.48
C LEU A 71 11.92 9.25 12.18
N ALA A 72 11.60 9.92 11.06
CA ALA A 72 12.27 11.16 10.66
C ALA A 72 12.14 12.29 11.70
N PRO A 73 10.93 12.65 12.18
CA PRO A 73 10.80 13.68 13.21
C PRO A 73 11.39 13.25 14.56
N LEU A 74 11.33 11.97 14.95
CA LEU A 74 11.96 11.48 16.18
C LEU A 74 13.49 11.59 16.14
N ILE A 75 14.11 11.24 15.00
CA ILE A 75 15.56 11.43 14.80
C ILE A 75 15.91 12.92 14.89
N ALA A 76 15.14 13.80 14.26
CA ALA A 76 15.36 15.23 14.34
C ALA A 76 15.21 15.77 15.79
N ALA A 77 14.24 15.27 16.54
CA ALA A 77 14.04 15.62 17.94
C ALA A 77 15.20 15.17 18.83
N HIS A 78 15.79 14.01 18.57
CA HIS A 78 16.99 13.54 19.28
C HIS A 78 18.17 14.51 19.14
N PHE A 79 18.27 15.24 18.03
CA PHE A 79 19.26 16.29 17.81
C PHE A 79 18.82 17.69 18.27
N ASN A 80 17.75 17.80 19.06
CA ASN A 80 17.18 19.07 19.53
C ASN A 80 16.86 20.05 18.39
N ALA A 81 16.40 19.54 17.25
CA ALA A 81 16.05 20.37 16.11
C ALA A 81 14.86 21.30 16.44
N PRO A 82 14.79 22.52 15.85
CA PRO A 82 13.69 23.44 16.07
C PRO A 82 12.37 22.87 15.51
N ILE A 83 11.24 23.35 16.02
CA ILE A 83 9.90 22.85 15.66
C ILE A 83 9.65 22.87 14.15
N SER A 84 10.12 23.89 13.42
CA SER A 84 10.01 23.96 11.95
C SER A 84 10.67 22.77 11.26
N THR A 85 11.82 22.32 11.74
CA THR A 85 12.51 21.13 11.23
C THR A 85 11.77 19.85 11.59
N LEU A 86 11.18 19.76 12.78
CA LEU A 86 10.37 18.59 13.19
C LEU A 86 9.14 18.44 12.30
N LEU A 87 8.46 19.55 12.00
CA LEU A 87 7.31 19.59 11.11
C LEU A 87 7.69 19.16 9.68
N LEU A 88 8.78 19.71 9.15
CA LEU A 88 9.29 19.35 7.83
C LEU A 88 9.70 17.86 7.78
N ALA A 89 10.40 17.38 8.81
CA ALA A 89 10.82 15.98 8.91
C ALA A 89 9.62 15.03 8.99
N SER A 90 8.57 15.41 9.72
CA SER A 90 7.30 14.66 9.77
C SER A 90 6.65 14.57 8.39
N SER A 91 6.62 15.67 7.63
CA SER A 91 6.04 15.68 6.29
C SER A 91 6.85 14.82 5.31
N LEU A 92 8.18 15.01 5.29
CA LEU A 92 9.11 14.28 4.42
C LEU A 92 9.25 12.80 4.78
N GLY A 93 9.00 12.42 6.03
CA GLY A 93 9.05 11.02 6.49
C GLY A 93 8.17 10.08 5.64
N ASN A 94 7.05 10.58 5.13
CA ASN A 94 6.15 9.82 4.25
C ASN A 94 6.78 9.51 2.89
N VAL A 95 7.63 10.40 2.37
CA VAL A 95 8.32 10.22 1.09
C VAL A 95 9.56 9.35 1.24
N LEU A 96 10.17 9.33 2.43
CA LEU A 96 11.38 8.56 2.70
C LEU A 96 11.19 7.06 2.46
N PHE A 97 10.03 6.51 2.85
CA PHE A 97 9.69 5.10 2.58
C PHE A 97 9.72 4.79 1.08
N LEU A 98 9.12 5.65 0.26
CA LEU A 98 9.17 5.51 -1.20
C LEU A 98 10.62 5.55 -1.70
N ILE A 99 11.42 6.53 -1.28
CA ILE A 99 12.82 6.66 -1.72
C ILE A 99 13.62 5.39 -1.40
N ILE A 100 13.52 4.89 -0.17
CA ILE A 100 14.20 3.65 0.26
C ILE A 100 13.73 2.47 -0.60
N GLY A 101 12.42 2.32 -0.80
CA GLY A 101 11.85 1.26 -1.62
C GLY A 101 12.29 1.33 -3.08
N LEU A 102 12.38 2.53 -3.66
CA LEU A 102 12.86 2.72 -5.03
C LEU A 102 14.34 2.36 -5.18
N VAL A 103 15.19 2.77 -4.23
CA VAL A 103 16.60 2.38 -4.21
C VAL A 103 16.71 0.86 -4.09
N TYR A 104 15.91 0.24 -3.21
CA TYR A 104 15.87 -1.20 -3.05
C TYR A 104 15.49 -1.91 -4.37
N CYS A 105 14.38 -1.51 -5.01
CA CYS A 105 13.98 -2.12 -6.28
C CYS A 105 14.99 -1.89 -7.42
N THR A 106 15.51 -0.67 -7.57
CA THR A 106 16.35 -0.30 -8.72
C THR A 106 17.82 -0.68 -8.57
N ARG A 107 18.39 -0.58 -7.36
CA ARG A 107 19.82 -0.82 -7.11
C ARG A 107 20.09 -2.20 -6.53
N VAL A 108 19.25 -2.64 -5.60
CA VAL A 108 19.45 -3.93 -4.90
C VAL A 108 18.86 -5.09 -5.72
N LEU A 109 17.57 -5.01 -6.07
CA LEU A 109 16.90 -6.06 -6.86
C LEU A 109 17.11 -5.89 -8.37
N ARG A 110 17.55 -4.71 -8.82
CA ARG A 110 17.73 -4.34 -10.24
C ARG A 110 16.47 -4.58 -11.09
N ASN A 111 15.30 -4.37 -10.49
CA ASN A 111 14.00 -4.61 -11.11
C ASN A 111 13.17 -3.32 -11.15
N VAL A 112 13.28 -2.62 -12.29
CA VAL A 112 12.59 -1.35 -12.55
C VAL A 112 11.06 -1.49 -12.57
N PRO A 113 10.45 -2.54 -13.15
CA PRO A 113 9.00 -2.71 -13.09
C PRO A 113 8.41 -2.63 -11.67
N TRP A 114 9.04 -3.26 -10.68
CA TRP A 114 8.58 -3.17 -9.28
C TRP A 114 8.74 -1.75 -8.71
N ALA A 115 9.80 -1.04 -9.11
CA ALA A 115 10.00 0.36 -8.71
C ALA A 115 8.90 1.26 -9.29
N VAL A 116 8.52 1.06 -10.55
CA VAL A 116 7.45 1.83 -11.21
C VAL A 116 6.10 1.56 -10.54
N LEU A 117 5.80 0.29 -10.23
CA LEU A 117 4.57 -0.08 -9.51
C LEU A 117 4.52 0.57 -8.12
N LEU A 118 5.64 0.53 -7.39
CA LEU A 118 5.76 1.18 -6.08
C LEU A 118 5.53 2.69 -6.20
N ALA A 119 6.25 3.37 -7.10
CA ALA A 119 6.09 4.81 -7.32
C ALA A 119 4.65 5.19 -7.67
N GLY A 120 4.03 4.49 -8.63
CA GLY A 120 2.64 4.72 -9.01
C GLY A 120 1.67 4.55 -7.85
N SER A 121 1.82 3.48 -7.07
CA SER A 121 0.97 3.24 -5.89
C SER A 121 1.13 4.31 -4.82
N GLN A 122 2.35 4.81 -4.60
CA GLN A 122 2.62 5.83 -3.59
C GLN A 122 2.16 7.21 -4.06
N VAL A 123 2.29 7.53 -5.35
CA VAL A 123 1.77 8.80 -5.90
C VAL A 123 0.25 8.87 -5.73
N ILE A 124 -0.48 7.82 -6.14
CA ILE A 124 -1.94 7.79 -5.97
C ILE A 124 -2.31 7.74 -4.48
N GLY A 125 -1.69 6.84 -3.72
CA GLY A 125 -1.99 6.68 -2.29
C GLY A 125 -1.74 7.96 -1.49
N LEU A 126 -0.62 8.64 -1.71
CA LEU A 126 -0.29 9.89 -1.03
C LEU A 126 -1.04 11.08 -1.61
N ALA A 127 -1.44 11.09 -2.89
CA ALA A 127 -2.29 12.17 -3.42
C ALA A 127 -3.64 12.25 -2.68
N HIS A 128 -4.21 11.09 -2.34
CA HIS A 128 -5.47 11.01 -1.59
C HIS A 128 -5.27 10.99 -0.07
N GLY A 129 -4.13 10.49 0.41
CA GLY A 129 -3.84 10.29 1.84
C GLY A 129 -2.89 11.31 2.47
N HIS A 130 -2.45 12.36 1.76
CA HIS A 130 -1.37 13.24 2.23
C HIS A 130 -1.65 13.87 3.60
N PHE A 131 -2.89 14.30 3.81
CA PHE A 131 -3.33 14.96 5.04
C PHE A 131 -3.79 13.96 6.12
N CYS A 132 -3.92 12.68 5.78
CA CYS A 132 -4.40 11.63 6.68
C CYS A 132 -3.29 10.58 6.90
N PRO A 133 -2.33 10.79 7.82
CA PRO A 133 -1.31 9.79 8.14
C PRO A 133 -1.89 8.49 8.73
N GLY A 134 -3.13 8.51 9.22
CA GLY A 134 -3.90 7.30 9.51
C GLY A 134 -4.20 6.43 8.27
N PHE A 135 -3.84 6.87 7.06
CA PHE A 135 -3.93 6.08 5.83
C PHE A 135 -2.77 5.09 5.67
N GLU A 136 -2.35 4.48 6.79
CA GLU A 136 -1.39 3.38 6.94
C GLU A 136 -1.41 2.30 5.83
N LEU A 137 -2.56 2.12 5.17
CA LEU A 137 -2.74 1.24 4.03
C LEU A 137 -1.79 1.55 2.87
N TYR A 138 -1.43 2.80 2.56
CA TYR A 138 -0.49 3.07 1.46
C TYR A 138 0.92 2.54 1.77
N PHE A 139 1.37 2.64 3.03
CA PHE A 139 2.61 1.98 3.46
C PHE A 139 2.47 0.46 3.40
N GLY A 140 1.32 -0.07 3.81
CA GLY A 140 1.00 -1.49 3.72
C GLY A 140 1.07 -2.05 2.29
N VAL A 141 0.47 -1.35 1.34
CA VAL A 141 0.50 -1.67 -0.10
C VAL A 141 1.94 -1.62 -0.60
N GLY A 142 2.69 -0.57 -0.26
CA GLY A 142 4.11 -0.47 -0.64
C GLY A 142 4.95 -1.60 -0.05
N ALA A 143 4.74 -1.96 1.22
CA ALA A 143 5.42 -3.09 1.86
C ALA A 143 5.04 -4.42 1.18
N GLY A 144 3.79 -4.60 0.78
CA GLY A 144 3.32 -5.75 -0.01
C GLY A 144 4.01 -5.84 -1.38
N ILE A 145 4.14 -4.72 -2.09
CA ILE A 145 4.88 -4.65 -3.37
C ILE A 145 6.35 -5.04 -3.16
N LEU A 146 7.01 -4.49 -2.13
CA LEU A 146 8.40 -4.81 -1.81
C LEU A 146 8.56 -6.28 -1.42
N PHE A 147 7.62 -6.85 -0.65
CA PHE A 147 7.60 -8.27 -0.34
C PHE A 147 7.54 -9.12 -1.61
N LEU A 148 6.60 -8.84 -2.51
CA LEU A 148 6.45 -9.58 -3.77
C LEU A 148 7.69 -9.47 -4.65
N ALA A 149 8.28 -8.27 -4.74
CA ALA A 149 9.52 -8.03 -5.45
C ALA A 149 10.69 -8.87 -4.88
N THR A 150 10.75 -8.98 -3.54
CA THR A 150 11.78 -9.72 -2.82
C THR A 150 11.66 -11.23 -3.03
N VAL A 151 10.47 -11.80 -2.85
CA VAL A 151 10.28 -13.26 -2.95
C VAL A 151 10.41 -13.77 -4.38
N GLN A 152 10.12 -12.92 -5.37
CA GLN A 152 10.28 -13.23 -6.80
C GLN A 152 11.70 -12.98 -7.33
N HIS A 153 12.62 -12.48 -6.51
CA HIS A 153 14.00 -12.25 -6.92
C HIS A 153 14.80 -13.56 -6.86
N ASP A 154 14.71 -14.36 -7.93
CA ASP A 154 15.27 -15.71 -8.01
C ASP A 154 16.80 -15.80 -7.85
N ALA A 155 17.53 -14.67 -7.99
CA ALA A 155 18.97 -14.64 -7.78
C ALA A 155 19.38 -14.71 -6.29
N TRP A 156 18.43 -14.57 -5.36
CA TRP A 156 18.70 -14.68 -3.92
C TRP A 156 18.36 -16.05 -3.37
N SER A 157 19.15 -16.48 -2.38
CA SER A 157 18.83 -17.67 -1.59
C SER A 157 17.48 -17.53 -0.89
N VAL A 158 16.83 -18.66 -0.61
CA VAL A 158 15.57 -18.72 0.16
C VAL A 158 15.72 -17.99 1.49
N THR A 159 16.80 -18.24 2.23
CA THR A 159 17.08 -17.57 3.51
C THR A 159 17.05 -16.06 3.37
N ARG A 160 17.78 -15.49 2.40
CA ARG A 160 17.82 -14.03 2.21
C ARG A 160 16.45 -13.46 1.82
N ARG A 161 15.70 -14.17 0.97
CA ARG A 161 14.34 -13.79 0.59
C ARG A 161 13.39 -13.80 1.78
N CYS A 162 13.50 -14.79 2.68
CA CYS A 162 12.69 -14.85 3.91
C CYS A 162 13.10 -13.77 4.91
N THR A 163 14.40 -13.57 5.15
CA THR A 163 14.91 -12.58 6.13
C THR A 163 14.43 -11.17 5.82
N ILE A 164 14.37 -10.79 4.53
CA ILE A 164 13.91 -9.45 4.12
C ILE A 164 12.41 -9.44 3.83
N GLY A 165 11.89 -10.50 3.19
CA GLY A 165 10.50 -10.57 2.76
C GLY A 165 9.50 -10.73 3.91
N LEU A 166 9.79 -11.54 4.94
CA LEU A 166 8.83 -11.77 6.03
C LEU A 166 8.56 -10.50 6.85
N PRO A 167 9.55 -9.66 7.22
CA PRO A 167 9.27 -8.36 7.83
C PRO A 167 8.41 -7.44 6.95
N LEU A 168 8.64 -7.43 5.64
CA LEU A 168 7.82 -6.64 4.69
C LEU A 168 6.38 -7.16 4.62
N LEU A 169 6.19 -8.48 4.63
CA LEU A 169 4.86 -9.08 4.74
C LEU A 169 4.19 -8.72 6.07
N ALA A 170 4.94 -8.72 7.17
CA ALA A 170 4.42 -8.40 8.51
C ALA A 170 3.90 -6.96 8.54
N LEU A 171 4.69 -6.03 7.99
CA LEU A 171 4.28 -4.63 7.80
C LEU A 171 3.03 -4.53 6.92
N ALA A 172 2.97 -5.27 5.80
CA ALA A 172 1.84 -5.23 4.90
C ALA A 172 0.53 -5.69 5.57
N ILE A 173 0.54 -6.83 6.27
CA ILE A 173 -0.67 -7.38 6.91
C ILE A 173 -1.03 -6.65 8.20
N ALA A 174 -0.05 -6.12 8.93
CA ALA A 174 -0.27 -5.35 10.15
C ALA A 174 -0.58 -3.86 9.89
N SER A 175 -0.54 -3.41 8.63
CA SER A 175 -0.82 -2.01 8.29
C SER A 175 -2.27 -1.63 8.60
N HIS A 176 -3.22 -2.36 8.02
CA HIS A 176 -4.66 -2.12 8.08
C HIS A 176 -5.38 -3.46 7.81
N PRO A 177 -6.62 -3.68 8.30
CA PRO A 177 -7.40 -4.88 7.97
C PRO A 177 -7.51 -5.16 6.45
N MET A 178 -7.67 -4.09 5.66
CA MET A 178 -7.66 -4.15 4.19
C MET A 178 -6.30 -4.57 3.61
N GLY A 179 -5.19 -4.25 4.28
CA GLY A 179 -3.86 -4.71 3.88
C GLY A 179 -3.72 -6.22 4.03
N ALA A 180 -4.19 -6.77 5.14
CA ALA A 180 -4.26 -8.23 5.33
C ALA A 180 -5.15 -8.91 4.28
N LEU A 181 -6.33 -8.35 4.00
CA LEU A 181 -7.24 -8.87 2.98
C LEU A 181 -6.62 -8.82 1.57
N LEU A 182 -5.98 -7.71 1.22
CA LEU A 182 -5.26 -7.55 -0.05
C LEU A 182 -4.16 -8.61 -0.20
N MET A 183 -3.34 -8.79 0.84
CA MET A 183 -2.28 -9.80 0.83
C MET A 183 -2.84 -11.22 0.75
N ALA A 184 -3.93 -11.53 1.45
CA ALA A 184 -4.61 -12.81 1.32
C ALA A 184 -5.07 -13.07 -0.12
N GLY A 185 -5.73 -12.08 -0.74
CA GLY A 185 -6.15 -12.16 -2.13
C GLY A 185 -4.97 -12.41 -3.07
N ILE A 186 -3.88 -11.66 -2.92
CA ILE A 186 -2.67 -11.88 -3.72
C ILE A 186 -2.14 -13.30 -3.54
N LEU A 187 -2.03 -13.80 -2.31
CA LEU A 187 -1.49 -15.13 -2.04
C LEU A 187 -2.38 -16.25 -2.60
N VAL A 188 -3.70 -16.10 -2.53
CA VAL A 188 -4.67 -17.08 -3.04
C VAL A 188 -4.71 -17.08 -4.56
N PHE A 189 -4.77 -15.91 -5.21
CA PHE A 189 -5.12 -15.83 -6.63
C PHE A 189 -3.93 -15.90 -7.58
N THR A 190 -2.72 -15.63 -7.12
CA THR A 190 -1.63 -15.32 -8.05
C THR A 190 -0.63 -16.47 -8.24
N GLY A 191 -0.56 -17.45 -7.33
CA GLY A 191 0.48 -18.48 -7.34
C GLY A 191 1.89 -17.88 -7.43
N VAL A 192 2.05 -16.62 -7.02
CA VAL A 192 3.27 -15.82 -7.26
C VAL A 192 4.46 -16.38 -6.51
N ILE A 193 4.21 -17.03 -5.37
CA ILE A 193 5.24 -17.70 -4.58
C ILE A 193 5.40 -19.14 -5.09
N LYS A 194 6.33 -19.30 -6.03
CA LYS A 194 6.66 -20.59 -6.65
C LYS A 194 7.28 -21.56 -5.64
N ASP A 195 8.20 -21.06 -4.81
CA ASP A 195 8.93 -21.82 -3.81
C ASP A 195 7.97 -22.34 -2.72
N ALA A 196 7.91 -23.66 -2.55
CA ALA A 196 6.98 -24.30 -1.63
C ALA A 196 7.30 -23.99 -0.15
N PHE A 197 8.58 -23.83 0.19
CA PHE A 197 8.98 -23.48 1.55
C PHE A 197 8.54 -22.06 1.87
N ILE A 198 8.88 -21.09 1.01
CA ILE A 198 8.46 -19.69 1.20
C ILE A 198 6.94 -19.60 1.29
N ARG A 199 6.22 -20.30 0.41
CA ARG A 199 4.75 -20.34 0.42
C ARG A 199 4.21 -20.90 1.74
N GLY A 200 4.77 -22.01 2.22
CA GLY A 200 4.41 -22.60 3.51
C GLY A 200 4.66 -21.64 4.68
N THR A 201 5.83 -20.99 4.72
CA THR A 201 6.17 -20.01 5.76
C THR A 201 5.22 -18.82 5.74
N VAL A 202 4.89 -18.30 4.55
CA VAL A 202 3.95 -17.18 4.40
C VAL A 202 2.55 -17.55 4.86
N LEU A 203 2.07 -18.76 4.55
CA LEU A 203 0.77 -19.26 5.03
C LEU A 203 0.75 -19.41 6.55
N VAL A 204 1.81 -19.98 7.14
CA VAL A 204 1.93 -20.11 8.60
C VAL A 204 1.93 -18.72 9.24
N MET A 205 2.70 -17.78 8.71
CA MET A 205 2.74 -16.41 9.22
C MET A 205 1.38 -15.71 9.13
N PHE A 206 0.66 -15.90 8.03
CA PHE A 206 -0.69 -15.36 7.88
C PHE A 206 -1.67 -15.99 8.88
N ALA A 207 -1.61 -17.31 9.08
CA ALA A 207 -2.41 -18.01 10.08
C ALA A 207 -2.11 -17.52 11.50
N VAL A 208 -0.83 -17.36 11.85
CA VAL A 208 -0.40 -16.80 13.14
C VAL A 208 -0.93 -15.37 13.31
N PHE A 209 -0.84 -14.53 12.28
CA PHE A 209 -1.39 -13.17 12.33
C PHE A 209 -2.90 -13.17 12.59
N VAL A 210 -3.66 -14.03 11.90
CA VAL A 210 -5.10 -14.18 12.13
C VAL A 210 -5.39 -14.63 13.55
N LEU A 211 -4.67 -15.64 14.07
CA LEU A 211 -4.83 -16.11 15.45
C LEU A 211 -4.55 -15.01 16.48
N ILE A 212 -3.48 -14.23 16.27
CA ILE A 212 -3.17 -13.06 17.11
C ILE A 212 -4.32 -12.05 17.04
N LYS A 213 -4.84 -11.73 15.84
CA LYS A 213 -5.92 -10.76 15.68
C LYS A 213 -7.24 -11.25 16.27
N LEU A 214 -7.54 -12.54 16.26
CA LEU A 214 -8.74 -13.08 16.92
C LEU A 214 -8.74 -12.80 18.43
N VAL A 215 -7.57 -12.77 19.08
CA VAL A 215 -7.45 -12.53 20.53
C VAL A 215 -7.12 -11.07 20.89
N THR A 216 -6.56 -10.29 19.96
CA THR A 216 -6.13 -8.89 20.20
C THR A 216 -7.00 -7.83 19.54
N VAL A 217 -8.05 -8.21 18.81
CA VAL A 217 -8.94 -7.26 18.11
C VAL A 217 -9.53 -6.23 19.09
N SER A 218 -9.27 -4.96 18.82
CA SER A 218 -9.83 -3.87 19.63
C SER A 218 -11.33 -3.64 19.32
N PRO A 219 -12.11 -3.01 20.23
CA PRO A 219 -13.51 -2.67 19.98
C PRO A 219 -13.70 -1.83 18.71
N TYR A 220 -12.77 -0.91 18.46
CA TYR A 220 -12.72 -0.10 17.25
C TYR A 220 -12.56 -0.98 16.00
N GLU A 221 -11.56 -1.86 15.96
CA GLU A 221 -11.35 -2.78 14.82
C GLU A 221 -12.53 -3.72 14.60
N ARG A 222 -13.14 -4.23 15.68
CA ARG A 222 -14.34 -5.07 15.58
C ARG A 222 -15.49 -4.31 14.92
N THR A 223 -15.69 -3.06 15.28
CA THR A 223 -16.69 -2.18 14.65
C THR A 223 -16.40 -1.99 13.17
N GLN A 224 -15.13 -1.75 12.81
CA GLN A 224 -14.71 -1.61 11.41
C GLN A 224 -14.84 -2.92 10.60
N MET A 225 -14.82 -4.08 11.27
CA MET A 225 -14.95 -5.41 10.64
C MET A 225 -16.39 -5.95 10.60
N GLN A 226 -17.40 -5.22 11.10
CA GLN A 226 -18.80 -5.65 11.07
C GLN A 226 -19.31 -5.98 9.65
N PHE A 227 -18.71 -5.40 8.61
CA PHE A 227 -19.06 -5.75 7.24
C PHE A 227 -18.77 -7.23 6.93
N VAL A 228 -17.74 -7.83 7.54
CA VAL A 228 -17.38 -9.24 7.34
C VAL A 228 -18.49 -10.15 7.84
N GLU A 229 -19.15 -9.78 8.94
CA GLU A 229 -20.31 -10.49 9.48
C GLU A 229 -21.52 -10.42 8.52
N ARG A 230 -21.55 -9.44 7.61
CA ARG A 230 -22.62 -9.25 6.62
C ARG A 230 -22.34 -9.93 5.28
N ILE A 231 -21.10 -10.36 5.00
CA ILE A 231 -20.70 -11.06 3.77
C ILE A 231 -21.46 -12.38 3.56
N PRO A 232 -21.71 -13.23 4.58
CA PRO A 232 -22.39 -14.50 4.38
C PRO A 232 -23.85 -14.37 3.92
N VAL A 233 -24.45 -13.18 4.00
CA VAL A 233 -25.83 -12.91 3.59
C VAL A 233 -25.82 -12.47 2.12
N PRO A 234 -26.22 -13.33 1.16
CA PRO A 234 -26.02 -13.06 -0.27
C PRO A 234 -26.77 -11.82 -0.75
N SER A 235 -27.93 -11.50 -0.18
CA SER A 235 -28.69 -10.30 -0.54
C SER A 235 -27.91 -9.01 -0.30
N ASN A 236 -27.04 -8.96 0.71
CA ASN A 236 -26.20 -7.80 0.97
C ASN A 236 -25.14 -7.59 -0.11
N ILE A 237 -24.61 -8.68 -0.68
CA ILE A 237 -23.60 -8.61 -1.75
C ILE A 237 -24.27 -8.39 -3.11
N LEU A 238 -25.32 -9.15 -3.41
CA LEU A 238 -26.03 -9.06 -4.69
C LEU A 238 -26.67 -7.69 -4.90
N HIS A 239 -27.10 -7.03 -3.82
CA HIS A 239 -27.57 -5.65 -3.89
C HIS A 239 -26.48 -4.69 -4.42
N LEU A 240 -25.21 -4.90 -4.08
CA LEU A 240 -24.09 -4.08 -4.57
C LEU A 240 -23.87 -4.21 -6.08
N LEU A 241 -24.32 -5.33 -6.65
CA LEU A 241 -24.22 -5.63 -8.08
C LEU A 241 -25.42 -5.12 -8.86
N GLN A 242 -26.41 -4.51 -8.19
CA GLN A 242 -27.55 -3.92 -8.88
C GLN A 242 -27.07 -2.75 -9.76
N PRO A 243 -27.62 -2.60 -10.98
CA PRO A 243 -27.17 -1.57 -11.93
C PRO A 243 -27.15 -0.16 -11.34
N ASP A 244 -28.14 0.20 -10.51
CA ASP A 244 -28.22 1.50 -9.88
C ASP A 244 -27.10 1.72 -8.87
N GLN A 245 -26.79 0.71 -8.05
CA GLN A 245 -25.69 0.78 -7.09
C GLN A 245 -24.34 0.87 -7.81
N VAL A 246 -24.12 0.02 -8.84
CA VAL A 246 -22.91 0.08 -9.65
C VAL A 246 -22.74 1.45 -10.30
N ARG A 247 -23.83 2.04 -10.83
CA ARG A 247 -23.82 3.38 -11.41
C ARG A 247 -23.43 4.45 -10.39
N VAL A 248 -24.06 4.46 -9.22
CA VAL A 248 -23.76 5.44 -8.16
C VAL A 248 -22.29 5.35 -7.75
N GLN A 249 -21.77 4.14 -7.59
CA GLN A 249 -20.37 3.96 -7.23
C GLN A 249 -19.42 4.38 -8.35
N LEU A 250 -19.71 4.04 -9.60
CA LEU A 250 -18.90 4.45 -10.74
C LEU A 250 -18.82 5.99 -10.84
N LEU A 251 -19.95 6.67 -10.66
CA LEU A 251 -19.99 8.14 -10.63
C LEU A 251 -19.13 8.68 -9.47
N ARG A 252 -19.29 8.12 -8.26
CA ARG A 252 -18.46 8.49 -7.10
C ARG A 252 -16.96 8.29 -7.36
N TYR A 253 -16.57 7.21 -8.03
CA TYR A 253 -15.16 6.98 -8.39
C TYR A 253 -14.65 7.97 -9.43
N LEU A 254 -15.47 8.34 -10.42
CA LEU A 254 -15.10 9.34 -11.41
C LEU A 254 -14.98 10.74 -10.80
N ASP A 255 -15.85 11.06 -9.84
CA ASP A 255 -15.87 12.38 -9.19
C ASP A 255 -14.72 12.56 -8.20
N HIS A 256 -14.40 11.52 -7.41
CA HIS A 256 -13.44 11.63 -6.31
C HIS A 256 -12.07 10.97 -6.58
N TYR A 257 -12.00 9.97 -7.47
CA TYR A 257 -10.78 9.20 -7.73
C TYR A 257 -10.50 9.03 -9.24
N PRO A 258 -10.53 10.11 -10.05
CA PRO A 258 -10.37 10.03 -11.50
C PRO A 258 -9.01 9.46 -11.90
N ASP A 259 -7.97 9.73 -11.13
CA ASP A 259 -6.61 9.20 -11.31
C ASP A 259 -6.54 7.68 -11.14
N ALA A 260 -7.23 7.13 -10.14
CA ALA A 260 -7.36 5.69 -9.93
C ALA A 260 -8.12 5.03 -11.10
N MET A 261 -9.16 5.69 -11.63
CA MET A 261 -9.91 5.21 -12.79
C MET A 261 -9.07 5.22 -14.07
N VAL A 262 -8.26 6.25 -14.29
CA VAL A 262 -7.30 6.29 -15.40
C VAL A 262 -6.30 5.15 -15.27
N LEU A 263 -5.75 4.90 -14.07
CA LEU A 263 -4.83 3.79 -13.87
C LEU A 263 -5.51 2.43 -14.13
N LEU A 264 -6.73 2.24 -13.66
CA LEU A 264 -7.50 1.03 -13.91
C LEU A 264 -7.72 0.81 -15.42
N LEU A 265 -8.11 1.85 -16.15
CA LEU A 265 -8.27 1.80 -17.60
C LEU A 265 -6.96 1.45 -18.30
N LEU A 266 -5.84 2.05 -17.89
CA LEU A 266 -4.52 1.72 -18.42
C LEU A 266 -4.15 0.25 -18.16
N ILE A 267 -4.42 -0.27 -16.96
CA ILE A 267 -4.20 -1.68 -16.62
C ILE A 267 -5.04 -2.59 -17.53
N ILE A 268 -6.32 -2.25 -17.76
CA ILE A 268 -7.21 -3.00 -18.64
C ILE A 268 -6.68 -2.98 -20.08
N VAL A 269 -6.33 -1.81 -20.61
CA VAL A 269 -5.80 -1.65 -21.98
C VAL A 269 -4.51 -2.45 -22.16
N VAL A 270 -3.59 -2.38 -21.20
CA VAL A 270 -2.35 -3.14 -21.23
C VAL A 270 -2.61 -4.64 -21.13
N ALA A 271 -3.53 -5.08 -20.27
CA ALA A 271 -3.89 -6.49 -20.15
C ALA A 271 -4.50 -7.05 -21.45
N ILE A 272 -5.37 -6.28 -22.12
CA ILE A 272 -5.93 -6.60 -23.43
C ILE A 272 -4.83 -6.68 -24.49
N ALA A 273 -3.98 -5.65 -24.58
CA ALA A 273 -2.89 -5.59 -25.55
C ALA A 273 -1.90 -6.76 -25.39
N ARG A 274 -1.67 -7.21 -24.16
CA ARG A 274 -0.80 -8.35 -23.84
C ARG A 274 -1.51 -9.71 -23.88
N LYS A 275 -2.79 -9.76 -24.25
CA LYS A 275 -3.62 -10.97 -24.24
C LYS A 275 -3.61 -11.69 -22.88
N ALA A 276 -3.49 -10.93 -21.80
CA ALA A 276 -3.43 -11.43 -20.43
C ALA A 276 -4.84 -11.68 -19.87
N HIS A 277 -5.62 -12.52 -20.56
CA HIS A 277 -7.06 -12.72 -20.29
C HIS A 277 -7.36 -13.12 -18.85
N ARG A 278 -6.47 -13.91 -18.22
CA ARG A 278 -6.60 -14.29 -16.80
C ARG A 278 -6.45 -13.09 -15.87
N SER A 279 -5.41 -12.28 -16.08
CA SER A 279 -5.19 -11.06 -15.27
C SER A 279 -6.32 -10.06 -15.47
N LEU A 280 -6.80 -9.90 -16.71
CA LEU A 280 -7.94 -9.05 -17.03
C LEU A 280 -9.22 -9.53 -16.30
N GLY A 281 -9.50 -10.83 -16.34
CA GLY A 281 -10.64 -11.42 -15.62
C GLY A 281 -10.59 -11.14 -14.11
N TRP A 282 -9.42 -11.28 -13.49
CA TRP A 282 -9.23 -10.96 -12.07
C TRP A 282 -9.35 -9.47 -11.77
N THR A 283 -8.79 -8.59 -12.60
CA THR A 283 -8.93 -7.15 -12.44
C THR A 283 -10.40 -6.73 -12.50
N LEU A 284 -11.15 -7.23 -13.48
CA LEU A 284 -12.57 -6.91 -13.62
C LEU A 284 -13.41 -7.49 -12.47
N ALA A 285 -13.13 -8.72 -12.03
CA ALA A 285 -13.79 -9.32 -10.87
C ALA A 285 -13.49 -8.56 -9.56
N GLY A 286 -12.26 -8.05 -9.40
CA GLY A 286 -11.85 -7.24 -8.25
C GLY A 286 -12.52 -5.86 -8.20
N CYS A 287 -12.73 -5.21 -9.36
CA CYS A 287 -13.43 -3.92 -9.45
C CYS A 287 -14.90 -4.02 -9.02
N VAL A 288 -15.50 -5.18 -9.21
CA VAL A 288 -16.88 -5.46 -8.78
C VAL A 288 -16.96 -5.64 -7.26
N GLY A 289 -15.87 -6.06 -6.59
CA GLY A 289 -15.82 -6.31 -5.15
C GLY A 289 -15.33 -5.15 -4.27
N SER A 290 -14.72 -4.10 -4.84
CA SER A 290 -14.13 -2.98 -4.06
C SER A 290 -15.08 -1.81 -3.80
N LEU A 291 -16.37 -1.96 -4.09
CA LEU A 291 -17.39 -0.91 -3.97
C LEU A 291 -17.82 -0.69 -2.52
N HIS A 292 -17.06 0.10 -1.76
CA HIS A 292 -17.53 0.64 -0.47
C HIS A 292 -16.94 2.01 -0.13
N ARG A 293 -17.79 3.03 0.08
CA ARG A 293 -18.11 3.63 1.40
C ARG A 293 -19.10 4.81 1.30
N HIS A 294 -19.87 4.98 2.38
CA HIS A 294 -20.65 6.12 2.90
C HIS A 294 -22.13 6.30 2.52
N GLU A 295 -22.97 6.15 3.57
CA GLU A 295 -23.76 7.23 4.18
C GLU A 295 -23.94 6.96 5.69
N TYR A 296 -23.68 7.96 6.54
CA TYR A 296 -24.47 8.32 7.73
C TYR A 296 -23.97 9.68 8.23
N VAL A 297 -24.57 10.74 7.68
CA VAL A 297 -24.79 12.01 8.40
C VAL A 297 -26.27 12.30 8.23
N SER A 298 -27.05 12.02 9.26
CA SER A 298 -28.31 12.70 9.60
C SER A 298 -28.89 12.08 10.88
N ALA A 299 -28.44 12.60 12.02
CA ALA A 299 -29.25 12.90 13.20
C ALA A 299 -28.44 13.88 14.06
#